data_AF-A0A3D6BUT3-F1
#
_entry.id   AF-A0A3D6BUT3-F1
#
_cell.length_a   1.000
_cell.length_b   1.000
_cell.length_c   1.000
_cell.angle_alpha   90.00
_cell.angle_beta   90.00
_cell.angle_gamma   90.00
#
_symmetry.space_group_name_H-M   'P 1'
#
loop_
_entity.id
_entity.type
_entity.pdbx_description
1 polymer ?
#
loop_
_entity_poly.entity_id
_entity_poly.type
_entity_poly.pdbx_seq_one_letter_code
_entity_poly.pdbx_strand_id
1 'polypeptide(L)'
;MKHMTKSRFFTLVCCLFSVLIFSQEIAVLKYKGGGDWYGNPTALPNLISFCNSNINTKINPKPETVEVGSSDIFQYPLVHMTGHGHVFFSEEDAENLRDYLLSGGFLHIDDN
;
A
#
# COMPACT_ATOMS: atom_id res chain seq x y z
N MET A 1 -40.83 1.03 -13.35
CA MET A 1 -39.96 0.20 -14.23
C MET A 1 -38.76 0.92 -14.85
N LYS A 2 -38.89 2.11 -15.47
CA LYS A 2 -37.75 2.83 -16.11
C LYS A 2 -36.58 3.22 -15.17
N HIS A 3 -36.85 3.45 -13.89
CA HIS A 3 -35.79 3.78 -12.91
C HIS A 3 -34.92 2.56 -12.52
N MET A 4 -35.50 1.35 -12.48
CA MET A 4 -34.77 0.12 -12.18
C MET A 4 -33.80 -0.27 -13.28
N THR A 5 -34.11 0.02 -14.54
CA THR A 5 -33.21 -0.24 -15.68
C THR A 5 -32.00 0.69 -15.69
N LYS A 6 -32.15 1.96 -15.31
CA LYS A 6 -31.02 2.91 -15.17
C LYS A 6 -30.07 2.53 -14.03
N SER A 7 -30.62 2.11 -12.89
CA SER A 7 -29.81 1.64 -11.75
C SER A 7 -29.02 0.37 -12.09
N ARG A 8 -29.65 -0.61 -12.76
CA ARG A 8 -28.94 -1.81 -13.23
C ARG A 8 -27.86 -1.52 -14.27
N PHE A 9 -28.12 -0.56 -15.16
CA PHE A 9 -27.12 -0.11 -16.12
C PHE A 9 -25.93 0.56 -15.42
N PHE A 10 -26.19 1.41 -14.43
CA PHE A 10 -25.14 2.07 -13.63
C PHE A 10 -24.28 1.04 -12.85
N THR A 11 -24.90 0.07 -12.18
CA THR A 11 -24.18 -1.00 -11.48
C THR A 11 -23.32 -1.83 -12.43
N LEU A 12 -23.85 -2.18 -13.62
CA LEU A 12 -23.10 -2.92 -14.63
C LEU A 12 -21.86 -2.13 -15.11
N VAL A 13 -22.01 -0.82 -15.32
CA VAL A 13 -20.89 0.07 -15.71
C VAL A 13 -19.83 0.13 -14.61
N CYS A 14 -20.22 0.26 -13.33
CA CYS A 14 -19.28 0.23 -12.21
C CYS A 14 -18.51 -1.10 -12.11
N CYS A 15 -19.19 -2.24 -12.28
CA CYS A 15 -18.55 -3.57 -12.26
C CYS A 15 -17.59 -3.79 -13.45
N LEU A 16 -17.88 -3.21 -14.61
CA LEU A 16 -16.95 -3.27 -15.75
C LEU A 16 -15.71 -2.40 -15.51
N PHE A 17 -15.84 -1.30 -14.76
CA PHE A 17 -14.72 -0.43 -14.41
C PHE A 17 -13.73 -1.08 -13.43
N SER A 18 -14.20 -1.92 -12.50
CA SER A 18 -13.32 -2.62 -11.55
C SER A 18 -12.36 -3.61 -12.22
N VAL A 19 -12.65 -4.05 -13.44
CA VAL A 19 -11.77 -4.96 -14.21
C VAL A 19 -10.53 -4.23 -14.76
N LEU A 20 -10.56 -2.88 -14.80
CA LEU A 20 -9.49 -2.05 -15.33
C LEU A 20 -8.58 -1.45 -14.23
N ILE A 21 -8.85 -1.74 -12.95
CA ILE A 21 -8.06 -1.22 -11.84
C ILE A 21 -6.88 -2.15 -11.60
N PHE A 22 -5.67 -1.59 -11.68
CA PHE A 22 -4.44 -2.27 -11.29
C PHE A 22 -3.92 -1.60 -10.03
N SER A 23 -4.02 -2.28 -8.88
CA SER A 23 -3.36 -1.87 -7.64
C SER A 23 -2.33 -2.94 -7.32
N GLN A 24 -1.06 -2.61 -7.52
CA GLN A 24 0.05 -3.53 -7.34
C GLN A 24 1.28 -2.84 -6.75
N GLU A 25 1.20 -1.53 -6.45
CA GLU A 25 2.32 -0.81 -5.90
C GLU A 25 2.49 -1.09 -4.41
N ILE A 26 3.73 -1.20 -4.00
CA ILE A 26 4.12 -1.41 -2.60
C ILE A 26 5.10 -0.31 -2.22
N ALA A 27 5.05 0.12 -0.96
CA ALA A 27 5.88 1.22 -0.49
C ALA A 27 6.65 0.85 0.79
N VAL A 28 7.78 1.50 0.98
CA VAL A 28 8.50 1.53 2.25
C VAL A 28 7.89 2.61 3.16
N LEU A 29 7.58 2.25 4.40
CA LEU A 29 7.06 3.18 5.41
C LEU A 29 8.21 3.99 6.02
N LYS A 30 8.20 5.29 5.79
CA LYS A 30 9.10 6.24 6.44
C LYS A 30 8.48 6.72 7.76
N TYR A 31 8.95 6.18 8.87
CA TYR A 31 8.57 6.58 10.22
C TYR A 31 9.48 7.67 10.79
N LYS A 32 9.00 8.38 11.82
CA LYS A 32 9.77 9.41 12.56
C LYS A 32 10.58 8.75 13.68
N GLY A 33 11.49 9.48 14.32
CA GLY A 33 12.24 8.99 15.50
C GLY A 33 13.71 8.68 15.26
N GLY A 34 14.19 8.85 14.02
CA GLY A 34 15.62 8.79 13.70
C GLY A 34 16.18 7.38 13.49
N GLY A 35 15.32 6.36 13.46
CA GLY A 35 15.70 5.01 13.01
C GLY A 35 16.01 4.94 11.51
N ASP A 36 16.64 3.84 11.11
CA ASP A 36 17.04 3.52 9.74
C ASP A 36 15.90 2.85 8.95
N TRP A 37 14.80 3.59 8.75
CA TRP A 37 13.65 3.16 7.94
C TRP A 37 14.01 2.74 6.49
N TYR A 38 15.23 3.06 6.04
CA TYR A 38 15.82 2.72 4.74
C TYR A 38 16.74 1.49 4.79
N GLY A 39 16.63 0.65 5.83
CA GLY A 39 17.32 -0.62 5.95
C GLY A 39 16.99 -1.59 4.80
N ASN A 40 17.88 -2.57 4.57
CA ASN A 40 17.70 -3.64 3.58
C ASN A 40 17.12 -3.19 2.22
N PRO A 41 17.78 -2.25 1.50
CA PRO A 41 17.21 -1.61 0.30
C PRO A 41 16.93 -2.58 -0.86
N THR A 42 17.46 -3.81 -0.81
CA THR A 42 17.22 -4.85 -1.81
C THR A 42 16.01 -5.74 -1.50
N ALA A 43 15.44 -5.67 -0.29
CA ALA A 43 14.33 -6.56 0.12
C ALA A 43 13.10 -6.42 -0.79
N LEU A 44 12.57 -5.20 -0.95
CA LEU A 44 11.42 -4.97 -1.82
C LEU A 44 11.73 -5.17 -3.31
N PRO A 45 12.85 -4.67 -3.88
CA PRO A 45 13.21 -4.99 -5.26
C PRO A 45 13.28 -6.50 -5.55
N ASN A 46 13.81 -7.29 -4.60
CA ASN A 46 13.87 -8.75 -4.74
C ASN A 46 12.47 -9.38 -4.66
N LEU A 47 11.63 -8.96 -3.72
CA LEU A 47 10.25 -9.42 -3.60
C LEU A 47 9.44 -9.07 -4.86
N ILE A 48 9.59 -7.85 -5.37
CA ILE A 48 8.93 -7.39 -6.61
C ILE A 48 9.36 -8.25 -7.79
N SER A 49 10.67 -8.45 -7.96
CA SER A 49 11.21 -9.30 -9.02
C SER A 49 10.66 -10.73 -8.93
N PHE A 50 10.62 -11.29 -7.72
CA PHE A 50 10.06 -12.61 -7.46
C PHE A 50 8.57 -12.67 -7.80
N CYS A 51 7.76 -11.73 -7.33
CA CYS A 51 6.31 -11.72 -7.59
C CYS A 51 6.01 -11.55 -9.09
N ASN A 52 6.71 -10.61 -9.75
CA ASN A 52 6.53 -10.38 -11.18
C ASN A 52 6.88 -11.62 -12.01
N SER A 53 7.87 -12.41 -11.55
CA SER A 53 8.31 -13.63 -12.26
C SER A 53 7.47 -14.88 -11.94
N ASN A 54 6.92 -14.99 -10.73
CA ASN A 54 6.30 -16.24 -10.26
C ASN A 54 4.77 -16.20 -10.21
N ILE A 55 4.18 -15.02 -9.99
CA ILE A 55 2.72 -14.85 -9.87
C ILE A 55 2.18 -13.79 -10.83
N ASN A 56 2.96 -13.44 -11.86
CA ASN A 56 2.58 -12.53 -12.96
C ASN A 56 2.06 -11.16 -12.51
N THR A 57 2.60 -10.63 -11.40
CA THR A 57 2.37 -9.23 -11.06
C THR A 57 3.13 -8.31 -12.04
N LYS A 58 2.77 -7.03 -12.05
CA LYS A 58 3.38 -5.95 -12.84
C LYS A 58 3.78 -4.80 -11.92
N ILE A 59 4.31 -5.12 -10.74
CA ILE A 59 4.77 -4.13 -9.76
C ILE A 59 5.96 -3.37 -10.36
N ASN A 60 5.98 -2.05 -10.18
CA ASN A 60 7.13 -1.22 -10.56
C ASN A 60 8.40 -1.73 -9.83
N PRO A 61 9.50 -2.05 -10.53
CA PRO A 61 10.73 -2.54 -9.90
C PRO A 61 11.35 -1.61 -8.86
N LYS A 62 11.02 -0.31 -8.93
CA LYS A 62 11.44 0.68 -7.94
C LYS A 62 10.33 0.82 -6.89
N PRO A 63 10.55 0.41 -5.63
CA PRO A 63 9.60 0.65 -4.56
C PRO A 63 9.48 2.14 -4.28
N GLU A 64 8.28 2.58 -3.95
CA GLU A 64 8.02 3.94 -3.50
C GLU A 64 8.27 4.08 -2.00
N THR A 65 8.33 5.32 -1.52
CA THR A 65 8.41 5.64 -0.09
C THR A 65 7.19 6.44 0.30
N VAL A 66 6.59 6.12 1.44
CA VAL A 66 5.43 6.86 1.97
C VAL A 66 5.63 7.21 3.44
N GLU A 67 5.28 8.43 3.80
CA GLU A 67 5.29 8.89 5.19
C GLU A 67 4.01 8.45 5.91
N VAL A 68 4.12 8.10 7.19
CA VAL A 68 3.01 7.53 7.98
C VAL A 68 1.78 8.44 7.99
N GLY A 69 1.97 9.76 8.14
CA GLY A 69 0.90 10.75 8.16
C GLY A 69 0.41 11.21 6.78
N SER A 70 0.96 10.69 5.67
CA SER A 70 0.51 11.07 4.32
C SER A 70 -0.78 10.36 3.95
N SER A 71 -1.70 11.07 3.28
CA SER A 71 -2.87 10.44 2.64
C SER A 71 -2.50 9.54 1.46
N ASP A 72 -1.25 9.61 0.98
CA ASP A 72 -0.77 8.73 -0.09
C ASP A 72 -0.63 7.27 0.39
N ILE A 73 -0.59 7.01 1.71
CA ILE A 73 -0.52 5.64 2.25
C ILE A 73 -1.67 4.76 1.76
N PHE A 74 -2.84 5.35 1.49
CA PHE A 74 -4.02 4.66 0.98
C PHE A 74 -3.91 4.24 -0.50
N GLN A 75 -2.87 4.67 -1.22
CA GLN A 75 -2.59 4.20 -2.58
C GLN A 75 -1.91 2.83 -2.61
N TYR A 76 -1.32 2.41 -1.49
CA TYR A 76 -0.52 1.19 -1.40
C TYR A 76 -1.27 0.11 -0.61
N PRO A 77 -1.75 -0.97 -1.24
CA PRO A 77 -2.40 -2.06 -0.50
C PRO A 77 -1.45 -2.79 0.46
N LEU A 78 -0.14 -2.71 0.22
CA LEU A 78 0.90 -3.26 1.08
C LEU A 78 1.99 -2.22 1.30
N VAL A 79 2.29 -2.00 2.57
CA VAL A 79 3.36 -1.13 3.04
C VAL A 79 4.32 -1.97 3.88
N HIS A 80 5.62 -1.81 3.62
CA HIS A 80 6.68 -2.52 4.33
C HIS A 80 7.43 -1.55 5.24
N MET A 81 7.63 -1.96 6.47
CA MET A 81 8.40 -1.25 7.47
C MET A 81 9.59 -2.12 7.88
N THR A 82 10.77 -1.52 7.85
CA THR A 82 12.03 -2.13 8.30
C THR A 82 12.85 -1.08 9.04
N GLY A 83 13.87 -1.51 9.76
CA GLY A 83 14.83 -0.64 10.42
C GLY A 83 14.92 -0.90 11.92
N HIS A 84 16.03 -0.48 12.46
CA HIS A 84 16.38 -0.53 13.87
C HIS A 84 16.23 0.85 14.51
N GLY A 85 16.38 0.87 15.84
CA GLY A 85 16.35 2.10 16.62
C GLY A 85 14.93 2.58 16.93
N HIS A 86 14.77 3.90 17.07
CA HIS A 86 13.54 4.47 17.62
C HIS A 86 12.50 4.71 16.52
N VAL A 87 11.48 3.85 16.52
CA VAL A 87 10.23 4.04 15.79
C VAL A 87 9.34 5.00 16.59
N PHE A 88 8.97 6.11 15.98
CA PHE A 88 8.07 7.09 16.58
C PHE A 88 6.91 7.42 15.63
N PHE A 89 5.70 7.42 16.20
CA PHE A 89 4.48 7.89 15.58
C PHE A 89 3.89 8.99 16.46
N SER A 90 3.56 10.15 15.88
CA SER A 90 2.69 11.11 16.57
C SER A 90 1.27 10.55 16.71
N GLU A 91 0.42 11.21 17.49
CA GLU A 91 -1.00 10.85 17.60
C GLU A 91 -1.67 10.83 16.21
N GLU A 92 -1.39 11.85 15.38
CA GLU A 92 -1.84 11.94 13.99
C GLU A 92 -1.29 10.79 13.11
N ASP A 93 -0.01 10.42 13.24
CA ASP A 93 0.57 9.29 12.50
C ASP A 93 -0.12 7.97 12.90
N ALA A 94 -0.36 7.78 14.19
CA ALA A 94 -0.98 6.57 14.72
C ALA A 94 -2.45 6.46 14.29
N GLU A 95 -3.20 7.57 14.29
CA GLU A 95 -4.57 7.63 13.77
C GLU A 95 -4.61 7.32 12.27
N ASN A 96 -3.76 7.95 11.45
CA ASN A 96 -3.72 7.69 10.01
C ASN A 96 -3.32 6.25 9.68
N LEU A 97 -2.33 5.69 10.38
CA LEU A 97 -1.93 4.31 10.22
C LEU A 97 -3.04 3.33 10.64
N ARG A 98 -3.76 3.64 11.71
CA ARG A 98 -4.93 2.85 12.13
C ARG A 98 -6.02 2.88 11.06
N ASP A 99 -6.33 4.03 10.51
CA ASP A 99 -7.36 4.17 9.48
C ASP A 99 -6.96 3.47 8.17
N TYR A 100 -5.68 3.50 7.81
CA TYR A 100 -5.10 2.70 6.72
C TYR A 100 -5.35 1.20 6.93
N LEU A 101 -5.01 0.66 8.11
CA LEU A 101 -5.21 -0.75 8.45
C LEU A 101 -6.70 -1.14 8.46
N LEU A 102 -7.56 -0.31 9.05
CA LEU A 102 -9.01 -0.54 9.09
C LEU A 102 -9.66 -0.47 7.71
N SER A 103 -9.08 0.31 6.79
CA SER A 103 -9.52 0.39 5.39
C SER A 103 -9.06 -0.79 4.53
N GLY A 104 -8.34 -1.76 5.12
CA GLY A 104 -7.88 -2.97 4.46
C GLY A 104 -6.42 -2.94 4.01
N GLY A 105 -5.67 -1.90 4.35
CA GLY A 105 -4.23 -1.84 4.13
C GLY A 105 -3.48 -2.91 4.93
N PHE A 106 -2.38 -3.42 4.36
CA PHE A 106 -1.50 -4.39 5.01
C PHE A 106 -0.16 -3.74 5.38
N LEU A 107 0.29 -3.94 6.63
CA LEU A 107 1.59 -3.49 7.10
C LEU A 107 2.47 -4.70 7.44
N HIS A 108 3.58 -4.86 6.72
CA HIS A 108 4.59 -5.87 6.99
C HIS A 108 5.78 -5.25 7.73
N ILE A 109 6.04 -5.68 8.97
CA ILE A 109 7.14 -5.17 9.80
C ILE A 109 8.23 -6.24 9.93
N ASP A 110 9.47 -5.86 9.66
CA ASP A 110 10.65 -6.72 9.67
C ASP A 110 11.84 -6.03 10.37
N ASP A 111 12.47 -6.68 11.34
CA ASP A 111 13.64 -6.16 12.08
C ASP A 111 14.98 -6.57 11.42
N ASN A 112 14.93 -6.99 10.15
CA ASN A 112 16.01 -7.56 9.31
C ASN A 112 16.41 -9.01 9.59
#